data_AF-A0A2N4YXE7-F1
#
_entry.id   AF-A0A2N4YXE7-F1
#
_cell.length_a   1.000
_cell.length_b   1.000
_cell.length_c   1.000
_cell.angle_alpha   90.00
_cell.angle_beta   90.00
_cell.angle_gamma   90.00
#
_symmetry.space_group_name_H-M   'P 1'
#
loop_
_entity.id
_entity.type
_entity.pdbx_description
1 polymer ?
#
loop_
_entity_poly.entity_id
_entity_poly.type
_entity_poly.pdbx_seq_one_letter_code
_entity_poly.pdbx_strand_id
1 'polypeptide(L)'
;MKEIKRRNAWIAFSPALVVFLAGVFVINWQLWHSDQATHVAAARQAAKKIAAILDEAHAATATALNVSRSGCSGQGQFQLGTEAALQPHLRTILLIKDGQVWCSSLPGNRVLTLHPESLPDEKLQLLPARMMVNKRPVLIYHTRSAQVRVIVSISDIHLRDALYSDEDNAGLALSVNHQMIARYGDVEPLKASPHQDIF
;
A
#
# COMPACT_ATOMS: atom_id res chain seq x y z
N MET A 1 -71.48 9.01 16.19
CA MET A 1 -70.54 9.95 15.53
C MET A 1 -69.07 9.80 15.94
N LYS A 2 -68.72 9.40 17.18
CA LYS A 2 -67.30 9.23 17.59
C LYS A 2 -66.54 8.12 16.82
N GLU A 3 -67.19 7.00 16.53
CA GLU A 3 -66.59 5.86 15.79
C GLU A 3 -66.23 6.20 14.32
N ILE A 4 -67.05 7.00 13.63
CA ILE A 4 -66.81 7.40 12.23
C ILE A 4 -65.62 8.37 12.15
N LYS A 5 -65.49 9.28 13.11
CA LYS A 5 -64.37 10.24 13.19
C LYS A 5 -63.05 9.54 13.50
N ARG A 6 -63.07 8.49 14.33
CA ARG A 6 -61.88 7.65 14.61
C ARG A 6 -61.47 6.85 13.37
N ARG A 7 -62.43 6.29 12.62
CA ARG A 7 -62.13 5.52 11.40
C ARG A 7 -61.55 6.37 10.26
N ASN A 8 -62.02 7.61 10.07
CA ASN A 8 -61.44 8.53 9.09
C ASN A 8 -60.05 9.05 9.49
N ALA A 9 -59.80 9.26 10.80
CA ALA A 9 -58.48 9.64 11.29
C ALA A 9 -57.44 8.52 11.03
N TRP A 10 -57.82 7.25 11.17
CA TRP A 10 -56.96 6.11 10.85
C TRP A 10 -56.68 5.98 9.35
N ILE A 11 -57.66 6.27 8.50
CA ILE A 11 -57.48 6.30 7.03
C ILE A 11 -56.50 7.41 6.61
N ALA A 12 -56.48 8.56 7.30
CA ALA A 12 -55.54 9.64 7.02
C ALA A 12 -54.14 9.42 7.63
N PHE A 13 -54.04 8.71 8.76
CA PHE A 13 -52.77 8.42 9.42
C PHE A 13 -51.98 7.31 8.72
N SER A 14 -52.68 6.34 8.12
CA SER A 14 -52.08 5.23 7.37
C SER A 14 -51.15 5.67 6.24
N PRO A 15 -51.53 6.58 5.30
CA PRO A 15 -50.64 7.00 4.23
C PRO A 15 -49.44 7.81 4.74
N ALA A 16 -49.61 8.61 5.79
CA ALA A 16 -48.51 9.36 6.40
C ALA A 16 -47.45 8.42 7.00
N LEU A 17 -47.89 7.36 7.68
CA LEU A 17 -46.99 6.35 8.24
C LEU A 17 -46.25 5.57 7.14
N VAL A 18 -46.94 5.22 6.06
CA VAL A 18 -46.33 4.51 4.91
C VAL A 18 -45.25 5.36 4.24
N VAL A 19 -45.52 6.65 4.00
CA VAL A 19 -44.51 7.59 3.44
C VAL A 19 -43.32 7.73 4.37
N PHE A 20 -43.56 7.82 5.69
CA PHE A 20 -42.49 7.91 6.68
C PHE A 20 -41.60 6.66 6.70
N LEU A 21 -42.20 5.47 6.72
CA LEU A 21 -41.47 4.19 6.71
C LEU A 21 -40.71 3.99 5.39
N ALA A 22 -41.30 4.36 4.25
CA ALA A 22 -40.63 4.31 2.96
C ALA A 22 -39.44 5.28 2.90
N GLY A 23 -39.57 6.49 3.46
CA GLY A 23 -38.47 7.45 3.57
C GLY A 23 -37.30 6.92 4.40
N VAL A 24 -37.59 6.38 5.59
CA VAL A 24 -36.56 5.77 6.46
C VAL A 24 -35.89 4.59 5.76
N PHE A 25 -36.67 3.74 5.06
CA PHE A 25 -36.14 2.61 4.32
C PHE A 25 -35.21 3.05 3.18
N VAL A 26 -35.60 4.05 2.39
CA VAL A 26 -34.77 4.57 1.28
C VAL A 26 -33.48 5.21 1.81
N ILE A 27 -33.54 5.99 2.89
CA ILE A 27 -32.34 6.58 3.50
C ILE A 27 -31.41 5.49 4.02
N ASN A 28 -31.96 4.48 4.71
CA ASN A 28 -31.16 3.37 5.25
C ASN A 28 -30.56 2.50 4.13
N TRP A 29 -31.30 2.30 3.03
CA TRP A 29 -30.80 1.60 1.85
C TRP A 29 -29.69 2.37 1.14
N GLN A 30 -29.85 3.68 0.97
CA GLN A 30 -28.80 4.54 0.40
C GLN A 30 -27.56 4.55 1.28
N LEU A 31 -27.71 4.62 2.60
CA LEU A 31 -26.59 4.58 3.54
C LEU A 31 -25.84 3.25 3.45
N TRP A 32 -26.56 2.12 3.45
CA TRP A 32 -25.98 0.79 3.29
C TRP A 32 -25.22 0.61 1.97
N HIS A 33 -25.80 1.10 0.87
CA HIS A 33 -25.18 0.99 -0.45
C HIS A 33 -24.01 1.97 -0.65
N SER A 34 -24.04 3.11 0.05
CA SER A 34 -22.98 4.11 0.06
C SER A 34 -21.79 3.63 0.90
N ASP A 35 -22.01 3.10 2.09
CA ASP A 35 -20.93 2.66 2.99
C ASP A 35 -20.07 1.55 2.37
N GLN A 36 -20.70 0.57 1.72
CA GLN A 36 -19.99 -0.50 1.01
C GLN A 36 -19.21 0.00 -0.21
N ALA A 37 -19.78 0.96 -0.95
CA ALA A 37 -19.09 1.56 -2.08
C ALA A 37 -17.88 2.40 -1.65
N THR A 38 -17.98 3.10 -0.52
CA THR A 38 -16.91 3.97 0.01
C THR A 38 -15.70 3.17 0.44
N HIS A 39 -15.86 2.07 1.19
CA HIS A 39 -14.72 1.25 1.64
C HIS A 39 -13.99 0.57 0.48
N VAL A 40 -14.73 0.04 -0.50
CA VAL A 40 -14.13 -0.56 -1.70
C VAL A 40 -13.47 0.50 -2.58
N ALA A 41 -14.03 1.70 -2.67
CA ALA A 41 -13.43 2.82 -3.40
C ALA A 41 -12.14 3.29 -2.74
N ALA A 42 -12.12 3.45 -1.41
CA ALA A 42 -10.93 3.82 -0.63
C ALA A 42 -9.80 2.79 -0.79
N ALA A 43 -10.12 1.49 -0.67
CA ALA A 43 -9.16 0.41 -0.89
C ALA A 43 -8.60 0.40 -2.32
N ARG A 44 -9.46 0.60 -3.33
CA ARG A 44 -9.02 0.70 -4.74
C ARG A 44 -8.14 1.93 -4.97
N GLN A 45 -8.44 3.05 -4.34
CA GLN A 45 -7.63 4.26 -4.45
C GLN A 45 -6.27 4.08 -3.80
N ALA A 46 -6.21 3.47 -2.61
CA ALA A 46 -4.95 3.10 -1.97
C ALA A 46 -4.12 2.15 -2.84
N ALA A 47 -4.76 1.12 -3.41
CA ALA A 47 -4.10 0.18 -4.33
C ALA A 47 -3.54 0.88 -5.57
N LYS A 48 -4.26 1.85 -6.16
CA LYS A 48 -3.77 2.66 -7.29
C LYS A 48 -2.55 3.51 -6.92
N LYS A 49 -2.57 4.16 -5.75
CA LYS A 49 -1.41 4.93 -5.26
C LYS A 49 -0.18 4.03 -5.06
N ILE A 50 -0.37 2.85 -4.45
CA ILE A 50 0.71 1.88 -4.24
C ILE A 50 1.23 1.35 -5.58
N ALA A 51 0.35 1.07 -6.54
CA ALA A 51 0.75 0.65 -7.89
C ALA A 51 1.63 1.70 -8.58
N ALA A 52 1.31 3.00 -8.46
CA ALA A 52 2.15 4.07 -8.99
C ALA A 52 3.55 4.09 -8.34
N ILE A 53 3.64 3.89 -7.03
CA ILE A 53 4.93 3.78 -6.32
C ILE A 53 5.74 2.57 -6.82
N LEU A 54 5.06 1.44 -7.09
CA LEU A 54 5.71 0.25 -7.63
C LEU A 54 6.16 0.44 -9.09
N ASP A 55 5.43 1.22 -9.89
CA ASP A 55 5.84 1.57 -11.25
C ASP A 55 7.09 2.47 -11.24
N GLU A 56 7.20 3.41 -10.30
CA GLU A 56 8.42 4.18 -10.07
C GLU A 56 9.60 3.26 -9.70
N ALA A 57 9.38 2.31 -8.78
CA ALA A 57 10.41 1.34 -8.41
C ALA A 57 10.82 0.48 -9.61
N HIS A 58 9.87 0.06 -10.44
CA HIS A 58 10.14 -0.69 -11.66
C HIS A 58 10.99 0.11 -12.65
N ALA A 59 10.65 1.39 -12.89
CA ALA A 59 11.44 2.28 -13.72
C ALA A 59 12.88 2.44 -13.19
N ALA A 60 13.03 2.64 -11.87
CA ALA A 60 14.33 2.70 -11.21
C ALA A 60 15.15 1.42 -11.42
N THR A 61 14.50 0.24 -11.34
CA THR A 61 15.18 -1.03 -11.61
C THR A 61 15.64 -1.16 -13.05
N ALA A 62 14.86 -0.66 -14.02
CA ALA A 62 15.27 -0.66 -15.42
C ALA A 62 16.51 0.21 -15.65
N THR A 63 16.57 1.39 -15.03
CA THR A 63 17.74 2.27 -15.03
C THR A 63 18.94 1.59 -14.38
N ALA A 64 18.76 0.96 -13.23
CA ALA A 64 19.80 0.19 -12.55
C ALA A 64 20.34 -0.97 -13.39
N LEU A 65 19.47 -1.72 -14.06
CA LEU A 65 19.88 -2.76 -14.98
C LEU A 65 20.67 -2.21 -16.16
N ASN A 66 20.33 -1.03 -16.67
CA ASN A 66 21.11 -0.39 -17.72
C ASN A 66 22.52 -0.01 -17.24
N VAL A 67 22.62 0.57 -16.04
CA VAL A 67 23.91 0.88 -15.39
C VAL A 67 24.73 -0.39 -15.14
N SER A 68 24.07 -1.50 -14.80
CA SER A 68 24.72 -2.80 -14.60
C SER A 68 25.41 -3.32 -15.87
N ARG A 69 24.85 -3.03 -17.06
CA ARG A 69 25.43 -3.43 -18.35
C ARG A 69 26.66 -2.61 -18.71
N SER A 70 26.71 -1.33 -18.33
CA SER A 70 27.87 -0.45 -18.58
C SER A 70 29.03 -0.67 -17.61
N GLY A 71 28.87 -1.54 -16.61
CA GLY A 71 29.82 -1.68 -15.51
C GLY A 71 29.66 -0.55 -14.49
N CYS A 72 29.66 -0.89 -13.21
CA CYS A 72 29.46 0.05 -12.11
C CYS A 72 30.63 1.05 -11.93
N SER A 73 30.75 2.01 -12.84
CA SER A 73 31.72 3.10 -12.74
C SER A 73 31.20 4.20 -11.81
N GLY A 74 32.07 5.15 -11.43
CA GLY A 74 31.64 6.33 -10.66
C GLY A 74 30.52 7.13 -11.33
N GLN A 75 30.47 7.14 -12.67
CA GLN A 75 29.38 7.73 -13.45
C GLN A 75 28.07 6.93 -13.30
N GLY A 76 28.14 5.59 -13.33
CA GLY A 76 26.98 4.73 -13.09
C GLY A 76 26.42 4.90 -11.67
N GLN A 77 27.30 5.05 -10.69
CA GLN A 77 26.89 5.36 -9.30
C GLN A 77 26.23 6.73 -9.19
N PHE A 78 26.78 7.75 -9.85
CA PHE A 78 26.17 9.09 -9.90
C PHE A 78 24.80 9.09 -10.57
N GLN A 79 24.64 8.33 -11.66
CA GLN A 79 23.35 8.18 -12.34
C GLN A 79 22.32 7.49 -11.44
N LEU A 80 22.72 6.44 -10.71
CA LEU A 80 21.85 5.77 -9.72
C LEU A 80 21.48 6.70 -8.56
N GLY A 81 22.42 7.51 -8.09
CA GLY A 81 22.17 8.54 -7.07
C GLY A 81 21.16 9.58 -7.55
N THR A 82 21.30 10.04 -8.79
CA THR A 82 20.37 10.98 -9.42
C THR A 82 18.97 10.37 -9.56
N GLU A 83 18.87 9.13 -10.05
CA GLU A 83 17.60 8.41 -10.19
C GLU A 83 16.87 8.29 -8.84
N ALA A 84 17.58 7.85 -7.80
CA ALA A 84 17.04 7.75 -6.45
C ALA A 84 16.66 9.11 -5.85
N ALA A 85 17.31 10.21 -6.28
CA ALA A 85 16.97 11.56 -5.84
C ALA A 85 15.78 12.16 -6.61
N LEU A 86 15.56 11.75 -7.86
CA LEU A 86 14.43 12.18 -8.69
C LEU A 86 13.12 11.48 -8.32
N GLN A 87 13.21 10.26 -7.79
CA GLN A 87 12.04 9.49 -7.36
C GLN A 87 11.70 9.77 -5.89
N PRO A 88 10.60 10.49 -5.61
CA PRO A 88 10.30 10.97 -4.27
C PRO A 88 9.95 9.85 -3.29
N HIS A 89 9.51 8.69 -3.78
CA HIS A 89 9.07 7.57 -2.94
C HIS A 89 10.17 6.55 -2.64
N LEU A 90 11.30 6.62 -3.34
CA LEU A 90 12.37 5.64 -3.23
C LEU A 90 13.46 6.15 -2.29
N ARG A 91 14.06 5.23 -1.54
CA ARG A 91 15.05 5.57 -0.52
C ARG A 91 16.46 5.17 -0.93
N THR A 92 16.62 4.02 -1.57
CA THR A 92 17.91 3.53 -2.06
C THR A 92 17.69 2.47 -3.14
N ILE A 93 18.58 2.48 -4.14
CA ILE A 93 18.70 1.47 -5.19
C ILE A 93 20.04 0.75 -5.00
N LEU A 94 20.00 -0.57 -4.88
CA LEU A 94 21.16 -1.43 -4.65
C LEU A 94 21.26 -2.45 -5.78
N LEU A 95 22.46 -2.67 -6.29
CA LEU A 95 22.77 -3.74 -7.22
C LEU A 95 23.67 -4.74 -6.50
N ILE A 96 23.26 -6.00 -6.48
CA ILE A 96 23.98 -7.11 -5.89
C ILE A 96 24.42 -8.03 -7.02
N LYS A 97 25.71 -8.39 -7.01
CA LYS A 97 26.30 -9.36 -7.93
C LYS A 97 27.10 -10.35 -7.08
N ASP A 98 26.92 -11.64 -7.33
CA ASP A 98 27.62 -12.72 -6.60
C ASP A 98 27.50 -12.62 -5.06
N GLY A 99 26.35 -12.14 -4.57
CA GLY A 99 26.07 -12.02 -3.14
C GLY A 99 26.72 -10.81 -2.46
N GLN A 100 27.41 -9.94 -3.21
CA GLN A 100 27.98 -8.70 -2.69
C GLN A 100 27.33 -7.47 -3.33
N VAL A 101 27.23 -6.39 -2.56
CA VAL A 101 26.77 -5.11 -3.10
C VAL A 101 27.81 -4.63 -4.11
N TRP A 102 27.42 -4.52 -5.36
CA TRP A 102 28.27 -4.09 -6.46
C TRP A 102 28.10 -2.60 -6.77
N CYS A 103 26.86 -2.08 -6.66
CA CYS A 103 26.55 -0.65 -6.73
C CYS A 103 25.50 -0.25 -5.71
N SER A 104 25.55 1.00 -5.29
CA SER A 104 24.50 1.63 -4.49
C SER A 104 24.29 3.06 -4.93
N SER A 105 23.03 3.52 -4.92
CA SER A 105 22.70 4.94 -5.06
C SER A 105 23.26 5.77 -3.90
N LEU A 106 23.60 5.15 -2.76
CA LEU A 106 24.27 5.80 -1.65
C LEU A 106 25.79 5.83 -1.85
N PRO A 107 26.46 6.96 -1.55
CA PRO A 107 27.91 7.06 -1.60
C PRO A 107 28.58 6.00 -0.72
N GLY A 108 29.69 5.42 -1.21
CA GLY A 108 30.48 4.44 -0.47
C GLY A 108 29.84 3.05 -0.38
N ASN A 109 28.93 2.72 -1.29
CA ASN A 109 28.31 1.39 -1.40
C ASN A 109 27.59 0.94 -0.11
N ARG A 110 26.98 1.91 0.58
CA ARG A 110 26.29 1.69 1.85
C ARG A 110 24.92 1.07 1.62
N VAL A 111 24.48 0.31 2.62
CA VAL A 111 23.18 -0.37 2.66
C VAL A 111 22.36 0.20 3.82
N LEU A 112 21.05 0.35 3.60
CA LEU A 112 20.11 0.74 4.67
C LEU A 112 19.55 -0.47 5.42
N THR A 113 19.73 -1.67 4.85
CA THR A 113 19.32 -2.96 5.43
C THR A 113 20.52 -3.62 6.09
N LEU A 114 20.30 -4.28 7.23
CA LEU A 114 21.39 -4.93 7.99
C LEU A 114 22.02 -6.10 7.23
N HIS A 115 21.22 -6.88 6.49
CA HIS A 115 21.67 -8.05 5.73
C HIS A 115 20.93 -8.17 4.39
N PRO A 116 21.33 -7.45 3.34
CA PRO A 116 20.65 -7.47 2.05
C PRO A 116 20.86 -8.80 1.28
N GLU A 117 21.99 -9.46 1.49
CA GLU A 117 22.30 -10.79 0.91
C GLU A 117 21.42 -11.92 1.45
N SER A 118 20.95 -11.83 2.68
CA SER A 118 20.06 -12.83 3.29
C SER A 118 18.58 -12.64 2.96
N LEU A 119 18.24 -11.62 2.14
CA LEU A 119 16.86 -11.38 1.77
C LEU A 119 16.35 -12.48 0.82
N PRO A 120 15.14 -13.03 1.06
CA PRO A 120 14.55 -14.02 0.18
C PRO A 120 14.33 -13.44 -1.22
N ASP A 121 14.37 -14.29 -2.24
CA ASP A 121 14.29 -13.92 -3.66
C ASP A 121 12.83 -13.67 -4.12
N GLU A 122 12.03 -12.96 -3.31
CA GLU A 122 10.65 -12.62 -3.66
C GLU A 122 10.60 -11.20 -4.23
N LYS A 123 9.76 -11.00 -5.26
CA LYS A 123 9.64 -9.73 -5.97
C LYS A 123 9.27 -8.54 -5.07
N LEU A 124 8.49 -8.79 -4.02
CA LEU A 124 8.00 -7.77 -3.11
C LEU A 124 7.99 -8.29 -1.68
N GLN A 125 8.55 -7.54 -0.73
CA GLN A 125 8.67 -7.95 0.68
C GLN A 125 8.55 -6.77 1.64
N LEU A 126 7.88 -6.99 2.78
CA LEU A 126 7.81 -6.02 3.87
C LEU A 126 8.85 -6.33 4.94
N LEU A 127 9.80 -5.42 5.13
CA LEU A 127 10.81 -5.58 6.17
C LEU A 127 10.47 -4.76 7.41
N PRO A 128 10.52 -5.39 8.61
CA PRO A 128 10.27 -4.69 9.87
C PRO A 128 11.42 -3.74 10.21
N ALA A 129 11.13 -2.74 11.04
CA ALA A 129 12.09 -1.74 11.49
C ALA A 129 13.38 -2.34 12.10
N ARG A 130 13.28 -3.49 12.77
CA ARG A 130 14.44 -4.18 13.38
C ARG A 130 15.49 -4.64 12.36
N MET A 131 15.12 -4.79 11.09
CA MET A 131 16.03 -5.20 10.01
C MET A 131 16.73 -4.02 9.32
N MET A 132 16.39 -2.79 9.73
CA MET A 132 16.81 -1.56 9.08
C MET A 132 17.64 -0.68 10.03
N VAL A 133 18.69 -0.07 9.49
CA VAL A 133 19.60 0.79 10.29
C VAL A 133 18.87 2.01 10.87
N ASN A 134 17.88 2.55 10.14
CA ASN A 134 17.09 3.71 10.54
C ASN A 134 15.90 3.38 11.46
N LYS A 135 15.73 2.10 11.87
CA LYS A 135 14.60 1.63 12.69
C LYS A 135 13.23 2.01 12.11
N ARG A 136 13.09 2.00 10.78
CA ARG A 136 11.80 2.19 10.09
C ARG A 136 11.51 1.02 9.18
N PRO A 137 10.24 0.58 9.08
CA PRO A 137 9.89 -0.46 8.14
C PRO A 137 10.05 0.04 6.70
N VAL A 138 10.28 -0.89 5.78
CA VAL A 138 10.40 -0.59 4.36
C VAL A 138 9.76 -1.67 3.52
N LEU A 139 9.26 -1.28 2.35
CA LEU A 139 8.88 -2.23 1.31
C LEU A 139 10.06 -2.37 0.35
N ILE A 140 10.48 -3.62 0.16
CA ILE A 140 11.54 -3.97 -0.77
C ILE A 140 10.91 -4.45 -2.06
N TYR A 141 11.29 -3.81 -3.16
CA TYR A 141 11.02 -4.27 -4.52
C TYR A 141 12.28 -4.90 -5.09
N HIS A 142 12.15 -6.13 -5.57
CA HIS A 142 13.24 -6.95 -6.05
C HIS A 142 13.04 -7.30 -7.52
N THR A 143 14.10 -7.10 -8.29
CA THR A 143 14.16 -7.52 -9.70
C THR A 143 15.48 -8.26 -9.95
N ARG A 144 15.41 -9.40 -10.62
CA ARG A 144 16.58 -10.16 -11.04
C ARG A 144 16.76 -10.11 -12.54
N SER A 145 17.99 -9.90 -13.00
CA SER A 145 18.36 -10.03 -14.40
C SER A 145 19.73 -10.69 -14.52
N ALA A 146 19.76 -11.89 -15.10
CA ALA A 146 20.96 -12.72 -15.20
C ALA A 146 21.66 -12.89 -13.83
N GLN A 147 22.90 -12.42 -13.70
CA GLN A 147 23.72 -12.51 -12.49
C GLN A 147 23.54 -11.33 -11.52
N VAL A 148 22.74 -10.32 -11.89
CA VAL A 148 22.55 -9.10 -11.10
C VAL A 148 21.16 -9.10 -10.47
N ARG A 149 21.13 -8.79 -9.17
CA ARG A 149 19.93 -8.58 -8.38
C ARG A 149 19.82 -7.10 -8.05
N VAL A 150 18.71 -6.47 -8.41
CA VAL A 150 18.42 -5.08 -8.06
C VAL A 150 17.41 -5.05 -6.91
N ILE A 151 17.76 -4.32 -5.86
CA ILE A 151 16.93 -4.10 -4.69
C ILE A 151 16.61 -2.62 -4.59
N VAL A 152 15.33 -2.29 -4.60
CA VAL A 152 14.83 -0.93 -4.41
C VAL A 152 14.08 -0.90 -3.09
N SER A 153 14.39 0.09 -2.25
CA SER A 153 13.71 0.29 -0.97
C SER A 153 12.75 1.47 -1.04
N ILE A 154 11.52 1.24 -0.58
CA ILE A 154 10.45 2.24 -0.48
C ILE A 154 10.20 2.50 1.01
N SER A 155 10.17 3.76 1.41
CA SER A 155 9.98 4.13 2.81
C SER A 155 8.53 3.95 3.26
N ASP A 156 8.35 3.58 4.53
CA ASP A 156 7.03 3.41 5.15
C ASP A 156 6.11 4.63 5.03
N ILE A 157 6.66 5.85 5.11
CA ILE A 157 5.86 7.08 5.06
C ILE A 157 5.02 7.17 3.78
N HIS A 158 5.57 6.77 2.64
CA HIS A 158 4.87 6.80 1.35
C HIS A 158 3.80 5.71 1.24
N LEU A 159 4.05 4.55 1.85
CA LEU A 159 3.06 3.48 1.91
C LEU A 159 1.90 3.85 2.82
N ARG A 160 2.19 4.46 3.97
CA ARG A 160 1.18 4.91 4.93
C ARG A 160 0.34 6.05 4.37
N ASP A 161 0.96 6.98 3.63
CA ASP A 161 0.25 8.05 2.93
C ASP A 161 -0.64 7.50 1.80
N ALA A 162 -0.18 6.46 1.10
CA ALA A 162 -0.99 5.77 0.11
C ALA A 162 -2.17 5.00 0.72
N LEU A 163 -1.97 4.40 1.91
CA LEU A 163 -3.01 3.71 2.68
C LEU A 163 -4.00 4.65 3.37
N TYR A 164 -3.68 5.95 3.45
CA TYR A 164 -4.53 6.94 4.06
C TYR A 164 -5.39 7.66 3.01
N SER A 165 -6.66 7.81 3.35
CA SER A 165 -7.65 8.63 2.65
C SER A 165 -8.24 9.59 3.69
N ASP A 166 -8.35 10.87 3.37
CA ASP A 166 -9.00 11.87 4.24
C ASP A 166 -10.48 11.53 4.51
N GLU A 167 -11.07 10.65 3.68
CA GLU A 167 -12.49 10.30 3.72
C GLU A 167 -12.79 9.00 4.49
N ASP A 168 -11.80 8.13 4.75
CA ASP A 168 -12.04 6.83 5.38
C ASP A 168 -11.06 6.55 6.53
N ASN A 169 -11.62 6.47 7.75
CA ASN A 169 -10.89 6.17 8.97
C ASN A 169 -10.82 4.65 9.22
N ALA A 170 -11.41 3.82 8.35
CA ALA A 170 -11.24 2.38 8.36
C ALA A 170 -9.77 2.07 8.03
N GLY A 171 -9.01 1.68 9.05
CA GLY A 171 -7.57 1.46 8.94
C GLY A 171 -7.23 0.42 7.88
N LEU A 172 -6.89 0.88 6.67
CA LEU A 172 -6.37 0.01 5.61
C LEU A 172 -4.99 -0.53 6.01
N ALA A 173 -4.73 -1.76 5.59
CA ALA A 173 -3.43 -2.39 5.72
C ALA A 173 -2.98 -2.93 4.36
N LEU A 174 -1.70 -2.73 4.05
CA LEU A 174 -1.07 -3.35 2.89
C LEU A 174 -0.56 -4.74 3.32
N SER A 175 -1.09 -5.79 2.68
CA SER A 175 -0.57 -7.14 2.82
C SER A 175 0.37 -7.46 1.65
N VAL A 176 1.56 -7.98 1.98
CA VAL A 176 2.54 -8.50 1.03
C VAL A 176 3.00 -9.85 1.55
N ASN A 177 2.74 -10.90 0.78
CA ASN A 177 2.97 -12.30 1.18
C ASN A 177 2.29 -12.59 2.53
N HIS A 178 3.05 -13.03 3.54
CA HIS A 178 2.55 -13.34 4.89
C HIS A 178 2.76 -12.21 5.89
N GLN A 179 2.94 -10.98 5.39
CA GLN A 179 3.22 -9.81 6.21
C GLN A 179 2.28 -8.67 5.87
N MET A 180 1.97 -7.84 6.86
CA MET A 180 1.13 -6.68 6.71
C MET A 180 1.73 -5.46 7.38
N ILE A 181 1.44 -4.30 6.81
CA ILE A 181 1.72 -3.00 7.40
C ILE A 181 0.43 -2.17 7.42
N ALA A 182 0.03 -1.76 8.62
CA ALA A 182 -1.13 -0.89 8.83
C ALA A 182 -0.70 0.58 8.92
N ARG A 183 -1.67 1.49 9.08
CA ARG A 183 -1.43 2.93 9.25
C ARG A 183 -0.44 3.28 10.36
N TYR A 184 -0.40 2.49 11.43
CA TYR A 184 0.53 2.63 12.56
C TYR A 184 1.19 1.29 12.89
N GLY A 185 2.28 1.31 13.65
CA GLY A 185 2.99 0.11 14.08
C GLY A 185 4.04 -0.40 13.08
N ASP A 186 4.71 -1.49 13.42
CA ASP A 186 5.72 -2.12 12.57
C ASP A 186 5.06 -3.17 11.64
N VAL A 187 5.85 -3.82 10.79
CA VAL A 187 5.39 -4.95 9.98
C VAL A 187 5.02 -6.11 10.90
N GLU A 188 3.79 -6.57 10.79
CA GLU A 188 3.26 -7.71 11.53
C GLU A 188 3.03 -8.90 10.58
N PRO A 189 3.15 -10.15 11.07
CA PRO A 189 2.68 -11.29 10.29
C PRO A 189 1.19 -11.13 10.05
N LEU A 190 0.74 -11.49 8.86
CA LEU A 190 -0.68 -11.57 8.55
C LEU A 190 -1.29 -12.58 9.53
N LYS A 191 -2.01 -12.08 10.54
CA LYS A 191 -2.80 -12.97 11.40
C LYS A 191 -3.80 -13.64 10.47
N ALA A 192 -3.82 -14.97 10.45
CA ALA A 192 -4.90 -15.70 9.82
C ALA A 192 -6.19 -15.26 10.54
N SER A 193 -6.92 -14.29 9.97
CA SER A 193 -8.20 -13.89 10.53
C SER A 193 -9.15 -15.09 10.41
N PRO A 194 -9.86 -15.46 11.49
CA PRO A 194 -10.87 -16.53 11.45
C PRO A 194 -12.13 -16.17 10.65
N HIS A 195 -12.13 -15.05 9.92
CA HIS A 195 -13.24 -14.59 9.09
C HIS A 195 -12.75 -14.25 7.69
N GLN A 196 -12.60 -15.30 6.89
CA GLN A 196 -12.70 -15.20 5.45
C GLN A 196 -14.20 -15.23 5.10
N ASP A 197 -14.90 -14.14 5.43
CA ASP A 197 -16.25 -13.95 4.92
C ASP A 197 -16.14 -13.46 3.49
N ILE A 198 -16.32 -14.43 2.61
CA ILE A 198 -16.65 -14.29 1.20
C ILE A 198 -17.81 -13.30 1.08
N PHE A 199 -17.56 -12.19 0.37
CA PHE A 199 -18.59 -11.44 -0.32
C PHE A 199 -18.12 -11.19 -1.76
#